data_AF-A0A969WBC0-F1
#
_entry.id   AF-A0A969WBC0-F1
#
_cell.length_a   1.000
_cell.length_b   1.000
_cell.length_c   1.000
_cell.angle_alpha   90.00
_cell.angle_beta   90.00
_cell.angle_gamma   90.00
#
_symmetry.space_group_name_H-M   'P 1'
#
loop_
_entity.id
_entity.type
_entity.pdbx_description
1 polymer ?
#
loop_
_entity_poly.entity_id
_entity_poly.type
_entity_poly.pdbx_seq_one_letter_code
_entity_poly.pdbx_strand_id
1 'polypeptide(L)'
;MDELNAAPAAAYRAPLAERLAIRWDRWRRWEFWPAWLFYLPIIAYIVWLGLRFRRPTAFTAANPAFESGGVVGESKADALGALMDGAPDLVAHFERLDLATPLAERIARAHAFTMAGDGYPIILKPNIGSRGRGVAVIRDEAALRDYLSAASGDVIVQRYIGGDEFGVFVWRDPQDDHAVVYSITQKCFPTVTGDGVHSLAELIAADARARLIAPLLWQRFATRLHETPPRGERFALVEIGAHCRGSLFLDASALATPALTAAVTRIFEAIPGFHFGRLDLRCPSQEALQAGQGLRILEVNGVTAEAAHIYHPGTPLLRGYRSMFRQWRIAFEIGAKNAARGAHVTGPFELLHLFRTDLKRGEAWQ
;
A
#
# COMPACT_ATOMS: atom_id res chain seq x y z
N MET A 1 38.61 17.33 12.50
CA MET A 1 38.30 18.63 13.12
C MET A 1 38.06 19.55 11.93
N ASP A 2 36.86 19.66 11.37
CA ASP A 2 35.63 20.22 11.94
C ASP A 2 34.36 19.75 11.20
N GLU A 3 33.84 18.54 11.50
CA GLU A 3 32.51 18.11 11.00
C GLU A 3 31.65 17.42 12.07
N LEU A 4 32.07 17.43 13.33
CA LEU A 4 31.40 16.74 14.44
C LEU A 4 30.56 17.65 15.35
N ASN A 5 30.26 18.89 14.94
CA ASN A 5 29.46 19.83 15.73
C ASN A 5 28.44 20.62 14.90
N ALA A 6 27.80 20.00 13.91
CA ALA A 6 26.55 20.53 13.38
C ALA A 6 25.45 20.29 14.43
N ALA A 7 25.06 21.35 15.15
CA ALA A 7 23.89 21.32 16.01
C ALA A 7 22.70 20.76 15.20
N PRO A 8 21.86 19.86 15.77
CA PRO A 8 20.70 19.36 15.04
C PRO A 8 19.89 20.56 14.56
N ALA A 9 19.70 20.68 13.25
CA ALA A 9 18.93 21.77 12.64
C ALA A 9 17.62 21.89 13.41
N ALA A 10 17.36 23.08 13.95
CA ALA A 10 16.17 23.31 14.77
C ALA A 10 14.94 22.84 13.99
N ALA A 11 14.23 21.84 14.54
CA ALA A 11 13.04 21.30 13.89
C ALA A 11 12.13 22.47 13.51
N TYR A 12 11.78 22.58 12.23
CA TYR A 12 10.88 23.63 11.76
C TYR A 12 9.62 23.63 12.62
N ARG A 13 9.41 24.73 13.35
CA ARG A 13 8.23 24.93 14.19
C ARG A 13 7.38 25.98 13.53
N ALA A 14 6.37 25.53 12.78
CA ALA A 14 5.33 26.42 12.30
C ALA A 14 4.76 27.28 13.45
N PRO A 15 4.37 28.53 13.17
CA PRO A 15 3.68 29.40 14.11
C PRO A 15 2.53 28.68 14.82
N LEU A 16 2.28 29.02 16.08
CA LEU A 16 1.23 28.38 16.88
C LEU A 16 -0.15 28.44 16.19
N ALA A 17 -0.48 29.59 15.60
CA ALA A 17 -1.71 29.80 14.84
C ALA A 17 -1.86 28.80 13.69
N GLU A 18 -0.79 28.57 12.92
CA GLU A 18 -0.79 27.63 11.81
C GLU A 18 -0.95 26.18 12.31
N ARG A 19 -0.26 25.82 13.38
CA ARG A 19 -0.40 24.49 14.02
C ARG A 19 -1.83 24.26 14.51
N LEU A 20 -2.47 25.26 15.10
CA LEU A 20 -3.86 25.18 15.56
C LEU A 20 -4.83 25.08 14.38
N ALA A 21 -4.62 25.85 13.30
CA ALA A 21 -5.41 25.76 12.08
C ALA A 21 -5.32 24.37 11.43
N ILE A 22 -4.11 23.81 11.29
CA ILE A 22 -3.90 22.46 10.78
C ILE A 22 -4.61 21.42 11.66
N ARG A 23 -4.50 21.54 13.00
CA ARG A 23 -5.18 20.61 13.93
C ARG A 23 -6.70 20.70 13.78
N TRP A 24 -7.26 21.90 13.63
CA TRP A 24 -8.68 22.10 13.39
C TRP A 24 -9.14 21.49 12.07
N ASP A 25 -8.41 21.73 10.98
CA ASP A 25 -8.73 21.16 9.66
C ASP A 25 -8.69 19.63 9.68
N ARG A 26 -7.69 19.05 10.34
CA ARG A 26 -7.58 17.60 10.53
C ARG A 26 -8.73 17.05 11.39
N TRP A 27 -9.18 17.78 12.40
CA TRP A 27 -10.30 17.34 13.24
C TRP A 27 -11.63 17.35 12.48
N ARG A 28 -11.84 18.30 11.57
CA ARG A 28 -13.05 18.34 10.72
C ARG A 28 -13.08 17.26 9.62
N ARG A 29 -11.93 16.66 9.32
CA ARG A 29 -11.75 15.69 8.24
C ARG A 29 -11.41 14.32 8.82
N TRP A 30 -12.41 13.45 8.85
CA TRP A 30 -12.27 12.13 9.48
C TRP A 30 -11.15 11.25 8.89
N GLU A 31 -10.70 11.53 7.66
CA GLU A 31 -9.51 10.91 7.05
C GLU A 31 -8.23 11.06 7.91
N PHE A 32 -8.16 12.08 8.78
CA PHE A 32 -7.03 12.34 9.68
C PHE A 32 -7.32 12.00 11.14
N TRP A 33 -8.49 11.42 11.44
CA TRP A 33 -8.82 11.02 12.80
C TRP A 33 -7.87 9.91 13.29
N PRO A 34 -7.67 9.79 14.61
CA PRO A 34 -6.97 8.66 15.18
C PRO A 34 -7.62 7.35 14.71
N ALA A 35 -6.79 6.38 14.30
CA ALA A 35 -7.27 5.11 13.76
C ALA A 35 -8.30 4.45 14.69
N TRP A 36 -8.05 4.39 15.99
CA TRP A 36 -8.96 3.76 16.96
C TRP A 36 -10.38 4.33 16.93
N LEU A 37 -10.54 5.63 16.68
CA LEU A 37 -11.84 6.29 16.66
C LEU A 37 -12.63 5.91 15.41
N PHE A 38 -11.94 5.86 14.27
CA PHE A 38 -12.55 5.43 13.01
C PHE A 38 -12.85 3.93 12.99
N TYR A 39 -11.97 3.08 13.53
CA TYR A 39 -12.17 1.62 13.46
C TYR A 39 -13.13 1.07 14.51
N LEU A 40 -13.47 1.81 15.58
CA LEU A 40 -14.35 1.28 16.64
C LEU A 40 -15.72 0.77 16.12
N PRO A 41 -16.46 1.52 15.27
CA PRO A 41 -17.71 1.01 14.69
C PRO A 41 -17.51 -0.18 13.74
N ILE A 42 -16.37 -0.20 13.03
CA ILE A 42 -16.01 -1.29 12.11
C ILE A 42 -15.75 -2.58 12.87
N ILE A 43 -14.98 -2.51 13.97
CA ILE A 43 -14.71 -3.65 14.85
C ILE A 43 -16.01 -4.18 15.46
N ALA A 44 -16.89 -3.30 15.96
CA ALA A 44 -18.19 -3.71 16.48
C ALA A 44 -19.04 -4.44 15.42
N TYR A 45 -19.01 -3.94 14.18
CA TYR A 45 -19.70 -4.58 13.06
C TYR A 45 -19.10 -5.95 12.69
N ILE A 46 -17.77 -6.10 12.68
CA ILE A 46 -17.08 -7.38 12.47
C ILE A 46 -17.46 -8.40 13.54
N VAL A 47 -17.52 -7.98 14.81
CA VAL A 47 -17.96 -8.85 15.92
C VAL A 47 -19.41 -9.29 15.70
N TRP A 48 -20.30 -8.36 15.32
CA TRP A 48 -21.68 -8.69 14.99
C TRP A 48 -21.79 -9.66 13.80
N LEU A 49 -21.00 -9.49 12.73
CA LEU A 49 -20.92 -10.44 11.62
C LEU A 49 -20.47 -11.82 12.11
N GLY A 50 -19.46 -11.89 12.98
CA GLY A 50 -19.00 -13.13 13.61
C GLY A 50 -20.12 -13.89 14.31
N LEU A 51 -20.97 -13.18 15.06
CA LEU A 51 -22.16 -13.75 15.71
C LEU A 51 -23.22 -14.17 14.69
N ARG A 52 -23.51 -13.32 13.70
CA ARG A 52 -24.52 -13.57 12.65
C ARG A 52 -24.20 -14.80 11.82
N PHE A 53 -22.95 -14.97 11.40
CA PHE A 53 -22.49 -16.12 10.62
C PHE A 53 -22.21 -17.37 11.48
N ARG A 54 -22.32 -17.26 12.81
CA ARG A 54 -22.01 -18.32 13.79
C ARG A 54 -20.59 -18.90 13.62
N ARG A 55 -19.70 -18.09 13.04
CA ARG A 55 -18.30 -18.40 12.74
C ARG A 55 -17.50 -17.09 12.88
N PRO A 56 -16.93 -16.81 14.07
CA PRO A 56 -16.41 -15.47 14.41
C PRO A 56 -15.38 -14.91 13.43
N THR A 57 -14.57 -15.78 12.83
CA THR A 57 -13.45 -15.45 11.95
C THR A 57 -13.66 -15.97 10.53
N ALA A 58 -14.91 -16.15 10.07
CA ALA A 58 -15.19 -16.71 8.74
C ALA A 58 -14.47 -15.98 7.59
N PHE A 59 -14.25 -14.68 7.72
CA PHE A 59 -13.47 -13.87 6.77
C PHE A 59 -12.04 -14.35 6.54
N THR A 60 -11.44 -15.12 7.46
CA THR A 60 -10.11 -15.72 7.29
C THR A 60 -10.08 -16.82 6.22
N ALA A 61 -11.23 -17.36 5.84
CA ALA A 61 -11.36 -18.28 4.72
C ALA A 61 -11.72 -17.58 3.39
N ALA A 62 -11.73 -16.23 3.35
CA ALA A 62 -12.10 -15.50 2.15
C ALA A 62 -11.14 -15.78 0.99
N ASN A 63 -9.86 -15.98 1.27
CA ASN A 63 -8.84 -16.30 0.28
C ASN A 63 -8.06 -17.57 0.66
N PRO A 64 -8.50 -18.77 0.26
CA PRO A 64 -7.74 -20.00 0.47
C PRO A 64 -6.31 -19.99 -0.09
N ALA A 65 -6.01 -19.11 -1.05
CA ALA A 65 -4.65 -18.91 -1.58
C ALA A 65 -3.66 -18.36 -0.54
N PHE A 66 -4.15 -17.71 0.53
CA PHE A 66 -3.33 -17.02 1.50
C PHE A 66 -3.53 -17.59 2.90
N GLU A 67 -2.45 -17.62 3.69
CA GLU A 67 -2.54 -17.96 5.11
C GLU A 67 -3.51 -17.02 5.81
N SER A 68 -4.47 -17.60 6.55
CA SER A 68 -5.56 -16.87 7.21
C SER A 68 -6.31 -15.88 6.30
N GLY A 69 -6.36 -16.10 4.99
CA GLY A 69 -7.07 -15.23 4.04
C GLY A 69 -6.39 -13.90 3.76
N GLY A 70 -5.13 -13.77 4.17
CA GLY A 70 -4.36 -12.53 4.04
C GLY A 70 -4.60 -11.54 5.18
N VAL A 71 -4.76 -12.04 6.39
CA VAL A 71 -4.90 -11.17 7.57
C VAL A 71 -3.54 -10.68 8.08
N VAL A 72 -2.55 -11.57 8.07
CA VAL A 72 -1.20 -11.32 8.59
C VAL A 72 -0.22 -12.15 7.77
N GLY A 73 1.00 -11.64 7.59
CA GLY A 73 2.12 -12.48 7.17
C GLY A 73 2.15 -12.84 5.69
N GLU A 74 1.35 -12.18 4.85
CA GLU A 74 1.28 -12.43 3.41
C GLU A 74 2.66 -12.34 2.75
N SER A 75 3.09 -13.45 2.14
CA SER A 75 4.27 -13.51 1.27
C SER A 75 3.92 -12.86 -0.06
N LYS A 76 4.60 -11.75 -0.40
CA LYS A 76 4.44 -11.12 -1.71
C LYS A 76 4.88 -12.04 -2.83
N ALA A 77 5.90 -12.86 -2.59
CA ALA A 77 6.41 -13.81 -3.57
C ALA A 77 5.34 -14.84 -3.98
N ASP A 78 4.48 -15.28 -3.07
CA ASP A 78 3.51 -16.34 -3.36
C ASP A 78 2.44 -15.82 -4.34
N ALA A 79 1.84 -14.67 -4.04
CA ALA A 79 0.80 -14.07 -4.87
C ALA A 79 1.37 -13.56 -6.21
N LEU A 80 2.53 -12.89 -6.19
CA LEU A 80 3.15 -12.38 -7.41
C LEU A 80 3.72 -13.53 -8.26
N GLY A 81 4.20 -14.61 -7.63
CA GLY A 81 4.73 -15.80 -8.31
C GLY A 81 3.62 -16.52 -9.09
N ALA A 82 2.47 -16.73 -8.45
CA ALA A 82 1.28 -17.26 -9.13
C ALA A 82 0.86 -16.40 -10.34
N LEU A 83 0.99 -15.08 -10.23
CA LEU A 83 0.76 -14.19 -11.38
C LEU A 83 1.85 -14.29 -12.45
N MET A 84 3.12 -14.46 -12.08
CA MET A 84 4.19 -14.67 -13.05
C MET A 84 3.97 -15.95 -13.86
N ASP A 85 3.42 -16.99 -13.23
CA ASP A 85 3.13 -18.26 -13.89
C ASP A 85 1.85 -18.21 -14.75
N GLY A 86 0.76 -17.63 -14.22
CA GLY A 86 -0.56 -17.66 -14.85
C GLY A 86 -0.90 -16.45 -15.73
N ALA A 87 -0.33 -15.28 -15.46
CA ALA A 87 -0.58 -14.03 -16.17
C ALA A 87 0.64 -13.07 -16.13
N PRO A 88 1.80 -13.49 -16.70
CA PRO A 88 3.05 -12.73 -16.60
C PRO A 88 2.96 -11.31 -17.16
N ASP A 89 2.07 -11.07 -18.13
CA ASP A 89 1.81 -9.75 -18.69
C ASP A 89 1.08 -8.80 -17.73
N LEU A 90 0.55 -9.28 -16.61
CA LEU A 90 -0.17 -8.47 -15.62
C LEU A 90 0.66 -8.13 -14.38
N VAL A 91 1.86 -8.69 -14.21
CA VAL A 91 2.66 -8.52 -12.99
C VAL A 91 3.98 -7.80 -13.27
N ALA A 92 4.42 -6.98 -12.32
CA ALA A 92 5.78 -6.45 -12.35
C ALA A 92 6.77 -7.56 -12.00
N HIS A 93 7.61 -7.93 -12.98
CA HIS A 93 8.64 -8.96 -12.81
C HIS A 93 9.44 -8.76 -11.53
N PHE A 94 9.64 -9.84 -10.78
CA PHE A 94 10.33 -9.83 -9.51
C PHE A 94 11.11 -11.12 -9.28
N GLU A 95 11.99 -11.10 -8.28
CA GLU A 95 12.69 -12.28 -7.78
C GLU A 95 12.78 -12.20 -6.25
N ARG A 96 12.68 -13.35 -5.57
CA ARG A 96 12.89 -13.46 -4.11
C ARG A 96 14.36 -13.77 -3.81
N LEU A 97 14.92 -12.99 -2.90
CA LEU A 97 16.27 -13.11 -2.35
C LEU A 97 16.15 -13.55 -0.89
N ASP A 98 16.41 -14.82 -0.65
CA ASP A 98 16.24 -15.46 0.65
C ASP A 98 17.33 -14.98 1.61
N LEU A 99 16.97 -14.59 2.84
CA LEU A 99 17.95 -14.09 3.81
C LEU A 99 19.06 -15.12 4.11
N ALA A 100 18.74 -16.41 4.04
CA ALA A 100 19.69 -17.50 4.25
C ALA A 100 20.79 -17.58 3.17
N THR A 101 20.56 -16.99 1.99
CA THR A 101 21.57 -16.92 0.92
C THR A 101 22.67 -15.92 1.30
N PRO A 102 23.96 -16.26 1.11
CA PRO A 102 25.07 -15.35 1.42
C PRO A 102 24.89 -13.96 0.78
N LEU A 103 25.23 -12.89 1.51
CA LEU A 103 25.06 -11.50 1.05
C LEU A 103 25.67 -11.25 -0.33
N ALA A 104 26.87 -11.76 -0.60
CA ALA A 104 27.53 -11.61 -1.89
C ALA A 104 26.72 -12.21 -3.05
N GLU A 105 26.09 -13.37 -2.83
CA GLU A 105 25.25 -14.02 -3.83
C GLU A 105 23.92 -13.27 -4.01
N ARG A 106 23.31 -12.78 -2.91
CA ARG A 106 22.11 -11.92 -3.00
C ARG A 106 22.37 -10.65 -3.82
N ILE A 107 23.52 -9.99 -3.60
CA ILE A 107 23.95 -8.83 -4.37
C ILE A 107 24.15 -9.20 -5.84
N ALA A 108 24.86 -10.31 -6.12
CA ALA A 108 25.11 -10.76 -7.49
C ALA A 108 23.81 -11.08 -8.25
N ARG A 109 22.86 -11.77 -7.60
CA ARG A 109 21.53 -12.07 -8.16
C ARG A 109 20.73 -10.79 -8.42
N ALA A 110 20.69 -9.87 -7.45
CA ALA A 110 19.98 -8.61 -7.63
C ALA A 110 20.60 -7.75 -8.75
N HIS A 111 21.93 -7.73 -8.87
CA HIS A 111 22.63 -7.06 -9.96
C HIS A 111 22.31 -7.72 -11.32
N ALA A 112 22.35 -9.06 -11.41
CA ALA A 112 21.98 -9.79 -12.61
C ALA A 112 20.52 -9.52 -13.03
N PHE A 113 19.60 -9.50 -12.07
CA PHE A 113 18.21 -9.12 -12.27
C PHE A 113 18.09 -7.70 -12.87
N THR A 114 18.85 -6.73 -12.32
CA THR A 114 18.87 -5.35 -12.82
C THR A 114 19.38 -5.28 -14.26
N MET A 115 20.47 -5.99 -14.57
CA MET A 115 21.06 -6.01 -15.92
C MET A 115 20.21 -6.76 -16.95
N ALA A 116 19.41 -7.74 -16.54
CA ALA A 116 18.46 -8.43 -17.41
C ALA A 116 17.18 -7.60 -17.69
N GLY A 117 17.00 -6.47 -17.00
CA GLY A 117 15.92 -5.51 -17.22
C GLY A 117 16.42 -4.20 -17.84
N ASP A 118 15.74 -3.11 -17.50
CA ASP A 118 16.07 -1.76 -18.00
C ASP A 118 17.15 -1.05 -17.16
N GLY A 119 17.90 -1.79 -16.36
CA GLY A 119 18.84 -1.21 -15.39
C GLY A 119 18.14 -0.63 -14.16
N TYR A 120 18.75 0.40 -13.57
CA TYR A 120 18.17 1.15 -12.46
C TYR A 120 17.17 2.21 -12.95
N PRO A 121 16.14 2.56 -12.17
CA PRO A 121 15.89 2.11 -10.80
C PRO A 121 15.23 0.73 -10.69
N ILE A 122 15.42 0.07 -9.56
CA ILE A 122 14.67 -1.14 -9.14
C ILE A 122 14.04 -0.92 -7.76
N ILE A 123 13.08 -1.74 -7.39
CA ILE A 123 12.47 -1.75 -6.06
C ILE A 123 13.05 -2.91 -5.24
N LEU A 124 13.51 -2.60 -4.04
CA LEU A 124 13.74 -3.60 -2.99
C LEU A 124 12.67 -3.44 -1.91
N LYS A 125 12.07 -4.56 -1.48
CA LYS A 125 11.07 -4.57 -0.40
C LYS A 125 11.07 -5.88 0.37
N PRO A 126 10.66 -5.90 1.65
CA PRO A 126 10.50 -7.14 2.40
C PRO A 126 9.44 -8.04 1.75
N ASN A 127 9.73 -9.35 1.66
CA ASN A 127 8.76 -10.33 1.18
C ASN A 127 7.46 -10.28 2.01
N ILE A 128 7.63 -10.30 3.34
CA ILE A 128 6.53 -10.11 4.30
C ILE A 128 6.67 -8.73 4.93
N GLY A 129 5.62 -7.91 4.82
CA GLY A 129 5.62 -6.57 5.37
C GLY A 129 4.41 -5.76 4.90
N SER A 130 4.02 -4.75 5.66
CA SER A 130 2.81 -3.96 5.43
C SER A 130 3.09 -2.46 5.39
N ARG A 131 2.16 -1.70 4.81
CA ARG A 131 2.16 -0.22 4.77
C ARG A 131 3.42 0.38 4.11
N GLY A 132 4.08 -0.42 3.28
CA GLY A 132 5.31 -0.12 2.55
C GLY A 132 6.54 0.18 3.42
N ARG A 133 6.55 -0.27 4.68
CA ARG A 133 7.78 -0.29 5.49
C ARG A 133 8.86 -1.12 4.79
N GLY A 134 10.10 -0.66 4.83
CA GLY A 134 11.22 -1.28 4.12
C GLY A 134 11.19 -1.17 2.60
N VAL A 135 10.20 -0.53 1.96
CA VAL A 135 10.22 -0.37 0.49
C VAL A 135 11.21 0.74 0.11
N ALA A 136 12.17 0.44 -0.75
CA ALA A 136 13.18 1.37 -1.25
C ALA A 136 13.26 1.38 -2.78
N VAL A 137 13.38 2.57 -3.36
CA VAL A 137 13.73 2.78 -4.78
C VAL A 137 15.24 2.85 -4.88
N ILE A 138 15.86 1.80 -5.40
CA ILE A 138 17.30 1.68 -5.55
C ILE A 138 17.71 2.23 -6.92
N ARG A 139 18.60 3.22 -6.93
CA ARG A 139 19.01 3.96 -8.14
C ARG A 139 20.41 3.64 -8.62
N ASP A 140 21.20 2.95 -7.79
CA ASP A 140 22.57 2.59 -8.09
C ASP A 140 23.01 1.36 -7.28
N GLU A 141 24.21 0.87 -7.59
CA GLU A 141 24.78 -0.33 -6.96
C GLU A 141 25.14 -0.12 -5.48
N ALA A 142 25.55 1.09 -5.10
CA ALA A 142 25.89 1.37 -3.70
C ALA A 142 24.65 1.24 -2.81
N ALA A 143 23.54 1.87 -3.20
CA ALA A 143 22.26 1.79 -2.51
C ALA A 143 21.72 0.35 -2.45
N LEU A 144 21.95 -0.46 -3.50
CA LEU A 144 21.60 -1.88 -3.51
C LEU A 144 22.34 -2.65 -2.41
N ARG A 145 23.67 -2.47 -2.33
CA ARG A 145 24.53 -3.13 -1.34
C ARG A 145 24.16 -2.71 0.08
N ASP A 146 23.93 -1.42 0.30
CA ASP A 146 23.54 -0.87 1.60
C ASP A 146 22.22 -1.48 2.09
N TYR A 147 21.21 -1.51 1.22
CA TYR A 147 19.92 -2.08 1.55
C TYR A 147 20.02 -3.58 1.90
N LEU A 148 20.69 -4.38 1.06
CA LEU A 148 20.78 -5.84 1.28
C LEU A 148 21.62 -6.20 2.51
N SER A 149 22.60 -5.37 2.86
CA SER A 149 23.40 -5.53 4.07
C SER A 149 22.60 -5.25 5.34
N ALA A 150 21.68 -4.29 5.29
CA ALA A 150 20.80 -3.94 6.41
C ALA A 150 19.55 -4.84 6.51
N ALA A 151 19.21 -5.57 5.45
CA ALA A 151 18.00 -6.39 5.39
C ALA A 151 18.00 -7.53 6.43
N SER A 152 16.98 -7.57 7.28
CA SER A 152 16.80 -8.57 8.35
C SER A 152 15.80 -9.67 8.02
N GLY A 153 15.45 -9.83 6.75
CA GLY A 153 14.47 -10.81 6.24
C GLY A 153 14.59 -11.00 4.75
N ASP A 154 13.79 -11.92 4.20
CA ASP A 154 13.71 -12.15 2.75
C ASP A 154 13.31 -10.86 2.02
N VAL A 155 13.98 -10.61 0.90
CA VAL A 155 13.80 -9.41 0.08
C VAL A 155 13.23 -9.80 -1.27
N ILE A 156 12.36 -8.96 -1.79
CA ILE A 156 11.89 -8.98 -3.16
C ILE A 156 12.66 -7.90 -3.91
N VAL A 157 13.34 -8.30 -4.99
CA VAL A 157 13.80 -7.38 -6.03
C VAL A 157 12.76 -7.35 -7.13
N GLN A 158 12.26 -6.16 -7.48
CA GLN A 158 11.17 -5.97 -8.43
C GLN A 158 11.50 -4.85 -9.41
N ARG A 159 11.10 -5.00 -10.68
CA ARG A 159 11.28 -3.93 -11.67
C ARG A 159 10.53 -2.66 -11.24
N TYR A 160 11.17 -1.51 -11.40
CA TYR A 160 10.48 -0.24 -11.23
C TYR A 160 9.50 -0.02 -12.39
N ILE A 161 8.23 0.20 -12.08
CA ILE A 161 7.20 0.49 -13.08
C ILE A 161 6.79 1.96 -12.96
N GLY A 162 6.84 2.69 -14.06
CA GLY A 162 6.35 4.07 -14.16
C GLY A 162 4.83 4.16 -14.32
N GLY A 163 4.34 5.36 -14.65
CA GLY A 163 2.92 5.61 -14.88
C GLY A 163 2.12 5.87 -13.60
N ASP A 164 0.80 5.85 -13.75
CA ASP A 164 -0.16 6.10 -12.68
C ASP A 164 -0.30 4.86 -11.78
N GLU A 165 -0.42 5.09 -10.46
CA GLU A 165 -0.61 4.02 -9.47
C GLU A 165 -2.05 3.97 -8.98
N PHE A 166 -2.62 2.76 -8.97
CA PHE A 166 -3.99 2.50 -8.52
C PHE A 166 -4.04 1.37 -7.51
N GLY A 167 -4.95 1.51 -6.54
CA GLY A 167 -5.46 0.40 -5.73
C GLY A 167 -6.83 -0.01 -6.25
N VAL A 168 -6.94 -1.21 -6.81
CA VAL A 168 -8.20 -1.77 -7.33
C VAL A 168 -8.70 -2.84 -6.38
N PHE A 169 -9.76 -2.55 -5.65
CA PHE A 169 -10.40 -3.51 -4.76
C PHE A 169 -11.34 -4.40 -5.54
N VAL A 170 -11.13 -5.71 -5.47
CA VAL A 170 -11.83 -6.70 -6.28
C VAL A 170 -12.37 -7.83 -5.41
N TRP A 171 -13.45 -8.43 -5.87
CA TRP A 171 -13.90 -9.70 -5.33
C TRP A 171 -14.59 -10.54 -6.40
N ARG A 172 -14.68 -11.86 -6.17
CA ARG A 172 -15.55 -12.77 -6.92
C ARG A 172 -16.27 -13.68 -5.95
N ASP A 173 -17.52 -14.04 -6.25
CA ASP A 173 -18.17 -15.08 -5.46
C ASP A 173 -17.48 -16.42 -5.76
N PRO A 174 -17.23 -17.28 -4.76
CA PRO A 174 -16.74 -18.61 -5.03
C PRO A 174 -17.68 -19.43 -5.93
N GLN A 175 -18.97 -19.09 -6.02
CA GLN A 175 -19.97 -19.87 -6.74
C GLN A 175 -20.25 -19.41 -8.18
N ASP A 176 -20.06 -18.14 -8.50
CA ASP A 176 -20.46 -17.58 -9.82
C ASP A 176 -19.27 -17.11 -10.67
N ASP A 177 -18.03 -17.21 -10.15
CA ASP A 177 -16.76 -16.80 -10.77
C ASP A 177 -16.78 -15.37 -11.38
N HIS A 178 -17.79 -14.57 -11.04
CA HIS A 178 -17.96 -13.26 -11.62
C HIS A 178 -17.09 -12.25 -10.87
N ALA A 179 -16.07 -11.74 -11.55
CA ALA A 179 -15.21 -10.70 -11.02
C ALA A 179 -15.98 -9.37 -10.89
N VAL A 180 -15.82 -8.72 -9.73
CA VAL A 180 -16.39 -7.42 -9.42
C VAL A 180 -15.29 -6.47 -9.00
N VAL A 181 -15.17 -5.34 -9.71
CA VAL A 181 -14.37 -4.20 -9.26
C VAL A 181 -15.21 -3.36 -8.29
N TYR A 182 -14.88 -3.44 -7.01
CA TYR A 182 -15.64 -2.81 -5.94
C TYR A 182 -15.24 -1.35 -5.67
N SER A 183 -13.95 -1.04 -5.83
CA SER A 183 -13.38 0.28 -5.58
C SER A 183 -12.14 0.48 -6.44
N ILE A 184 -11.92 1.70 -6.92
CA ILE A 184 -10.68 2.10 -7.55
C ILE A 184 -10.19 3.36 -6.85
N THR A 185 -8.93 3.34 -6.44
CA THR A 185 -8.27 4.47 -5.81
C THR A 185 -7.06 4.88 -6.62
N GLN A 186 -7.04 6.09 -7.17
CA GLN A 186 -5.82 6.65 -7.73
C GLN A 186 -4.93 7.16 -6.61
N LYS A 187 -3.66 6.79 -6.62
CA LYS A 187 -2.67 7.26 -5.64
C LYS A 187 -1.88 8.40 -6.26
N CYS A 188 -2.11 9.60 -5.74
CA CYS A 188 -1.41 10.80 -6.14
C CYS A 188 -0.27 11.10 -5.18
N PHE A 189 0.88 11.42 -5.75
CA PHE A 189 2.10 11.78 -5.05
C PHE A 189 2.15 13.30 -4.95
N PRO A 190 1.89 13.90 -3.77
CA PRO A 190 1.88 15.35 -3.66
C PRO A 190 3.26 15.92 -4.03
N THR A 191 3.24 16.98 -4.84
CA THR A 191 4.42 17.74 -5.24
C THR A 191 4.19 19.20 -4.91
N VAL A 192 5.23 19.93 -4.53
CA VAL A 192 5.22 21.40 -4.52
C VAL A 192 6.05 21.91 -5.70
N THR A 193 5.69 23.07 -6.23
CA THR A 193 6.43 23.71 -7.32
C THR A 193 7.20 24.88 -6.74
N GLY A 194 8.52 24.91 -6.97
CA GLY A 194 9.38 26.01 -6.61
C GLY A 194 8.95 27.29 -7.31
N ASP A 195 9.00 28.40 -6.59
CA ASP A 195 8.80 29.74 -7.15
C ASP A 195 10.09 30.56 -7.15
N GLY A 196 11.21 29.98 -6.67
CA GLY A 196 12.50 30.63 -6.55
C GLY A 196 12.57 31.65 -5.41
N VAL A 197 11.54 31.75 -4.56
CA VAL A 197 11.45 32.74 -3.47
C VAL A 197 11.26 32.05 -2.13
N HIS A 198 10.26 31.17 -2.03
CA HIS A 198 9.89 30.52 -0.77
C HIS A 198 10.67 29.23 -0.55
N SER A 199 10.99 28.97 0.72
CA SER A 199 11.60 27.72 1.15
C SER A 199 10.66 26.52 0.97
N LEU A 200 11.22 25.32 0.93
CA LEU A 200 10.45 24.08 0.88
C LEU A 200 9.43 23.98 2.04
N ALA A 201 9.80 24.45 3.24
CA ALA A 201 8.88 24.48 4.38
C ALA A 201 7.66 25.38 4.15
N GLU A 202 7.87 26.57 3.60
CA GLU A 202 6.81 27.53 3.28
C GLU A 202 5.92 27.04 2.15
N LEU A 203 6.50 26.42 1.11
CA LEU A 203 5.75 25.81 0.01
C LEU A 203 4.86 24.67 0.51
N ILE A 204 5.35 23.82 1.42
CA ILE A 204 4.55 22.76 2.07
C ILE A 204 3.40 23.35 2.91
N ALA A 205 3.67 24.43 3.64
CA ALA A 205 2.68 25.10 4.50
C ALA A 205 1.58 25.81 3.69
N ALA A 206 1.95 26.40 2.55
CA ALA A 206 1.04 27.10 1.65
C ALA A 206 0.16 26.14 0.83
N ASP A 207 0.65 24.93 0.52
CA ASP A 207 -0.13 23.95 -0.23
C ASP A 207 -1.36 23.46 0.54
N ALA A 208 -2.52 23.49 -0.12
CA ALA A 208 -3.81 23.19 0.50
C ALA A 208 -3.91 21.77 1.10
N ARG A 209 -3.13 20.81 0.57
CA ARG A 209 -3.15 19.41 1.00
C ARG A 209 -1.89 19.04 1.79
N ALA A 210 -0.70 19.40 1.33
CA ALA A 210 0.57 19.07 1.96
C ALA A 210 0.64 19.66 3.38
N ARG A 211 0.04 20.84 3.62
CA ARG A 211 -0.06 21.42 4.97
C ARG A 211 -0.67 20.49 6.02
N LEU A 212 -1.59 19.61 5.61
CA LEU A 212 -2.30 18.69 6.54
C LEU A 212 -1.41 17.54 7.01
N ILE A 213 -0.37 17.22 6.23
CA ILE A 213 0.65 16.21 6.54
C ILE A 213 2.02 16.84 6.83
N ALA A 214 2.10 18.16 6.94
CA ALA A 214 3.35 18.90 7.09
C ALA A 214 4.25 18.42 8.23
N PRO A 215 3.75 18.04 9.43
CA PRO A 215 4.63 17.50 10.48
C PRO A 215 5.43 16.26 10.05
N LEU A 216 4.82 15.37 9.25
CA LEU A 216 5.50 14.20 8.70
C LEU A 216 6.53 14.61 7.65
N LEU A 217 6.17 15.53 6.77
CA LEU A 217 7.05 16.02 5.70
C LEU A 217 8.24 16.79 6.26
N TRP A 218 8.04 17.60 7.30
CA TRP A 218 9.12 18.33 7.97
C TRP A 218 10.10 17.39 8.66
N GLN A 219 9.62 16.31 9.28
CA GLN A 219 10.50 15.30 9.84
C GLN A 219 11.30 14.59 8.73
N ARG A 220 10.65 14.24 7.61
CA ARG A 220 11.30 13.58 6.47
C ARG A 220 12.37 14.45 5.81
N PHE A 221 12.07 15.73 5.59
CA PHE A 221 12.94 16.66 4.86
C PHE A 221 13.71 17.59 5.77
N ALA A 222 13.90 17.26 7.06
CA ALA A 222 14.43 18.16 8.07
C ALA A 222 15.73 18.88 7.65
N THR A 223 16.60 18.21 6.91
CA THR A 223 17.87 18.76 6.40
C THR A 223 17.74 19.60 5.13
N ARG A 224 16.58 19.60 4.48
CA ARG A 224 16.32 20.26 3.18
C ARG A 224 15.23 21.33 3.23
N LEU A 225 14.53 21.46 4.36
CA LEU A 225 13.40 22.38 4.52
C LEU A 225 13.72 23.85 4.23
N HIS A 226 14.98 24.24 4.40
CA HIS A 226 15.48 25.60 4.17
C HIS A 226 15.86 25.87 2.71
N GLU A 227 15.93 24.83 1.87
CA GLU A 227 16.18 25.00 0.43
C GLU A 227 15.05 25.80 -0.20
N THR A 228 15.38 26.71 -1.10
CA THR A 228 14.43 27.43 -1.96
C THR A 228 14.44 26.78 -3.33
N PRO A 229 13.44 25.94 -3.67
CA PRO A 229 13.42 25.27 -4.96
C PRO A 229 13.32 26.29 -6.10
N PRO A 230 14.15 26.18 -7.14
CA PRO A 230 14.10 27.02 -8.33
C PRO A 230 12.70 27.14 -8.93
N ARG A 231 12.45 28.28 -9.59
CA ARG A 231 11.15 28.55 -10.21
C ARG A 231 10.81 27.49 -11.25
N GLY A 232 9.66 26.84 -11.09
CA GLY A 232 9.17 25.79 -11.98
C GLY A 232 9.67 24.39 -11.65
N GLU A 233 10.61 24.23 -10.71
CA GLU A 233 11.06 22.91 -10.27
C GLU A 233 9.97 22.21 -9.48
N ARG A 234 9.64 20.97 -9.86
CA ARG A 234 8.66 20.14 -9.13
C ARG A 234 9.39 19.29 -8.11
N PHE A 235 9.13 19.55 -6.84
CA PHE A 235 9.66 18.78 -5.74
C PHE A 235 8.65 17.73 -5.27
N ALA A 236 8.99 16.44 -5.37
CA ALA A 236 8.14 15.35 -4.91
C ALA A 236 8.22 15.19 -3.38
N LEU A 237 7.07 15.28 -2.70
CA LEU A 237 7.01 15.17 -1.22
C LEU A 237 6.92 13.71 -0.75
N VAL A 238 6.40 12.83 -1.60
CA VAL A 238 6.19 11.41 -1.32
C VAL A 238 6.47 10.62 -2.60
N GLU A 239 7.31 9.59 -2.53
CA GLU A 239 7.59 8.70 -3.68
C GLU A 239 6.90 7.33 -3.56
N ILE A 240 6.31 6.99 -2.40
CA ILE A 240 5.71 5.66 -2.16
C ILE A 240 4.22 5.77 -1.82
N GLY A 241 3.39 4.99 -2.53
CA GLY A 241 1.92 5.04 -2.54
C GLY A 241 1.24 4.51 -1.29
N ALA A 242 1.60 5.03 -0.12
CA ALA A 242 0.99 4.67 1.16
C ALA A 242 0.29 5.89 1.79
N HIS A 243 -1.01 5.77 2.07
CA HIS A 243 -1.81 6.85 2.68
C HIS A 243 -1.20 7.35 4.00
N CYS A 244 -0.79 6.43 4.88
CA CYS A 244 -0.14 6.78 6.14
C CYS A 244 1.22 7.52 5.99
N ARG A 245 1.79 7.55 4.77
CA ARG A 245 3.04 8.26 4.44
C ARG A 245 2.82 9.52 3.62
N GLY A 246 1.56 9.95 3.46
CA GLY A 246 1.19 11.24 2.87
C GLY A 246 0.72 11.18 1.43
N SER A 247 0.57 10.01 0.80
CA SER A 247 -0.05 9.92 -0.52
C SER A 247 -1.52 10.35 -0.47
N LEU A 248 -1.94 11.11 -1.47
CA LEU A 248 -3.33 11.50 -1.65
C LEU A 248 -4.07 10.37 -2.39
N PHE A 249 -5.19 9.92 -1.84
CA PHE A 249 -6.02 8.88 -2.44
C PHE A 249 -7.26 9.53 -3.04
N LEU A 250 -7.51 9.32 -4.32
CA LEU A 250 -8.68 9.84 -5.03
C LEU A 250 -9.61 8.70 -5.42
N ASP A 251 -10.92 8.86 -5.19
CA ASP A 251 -11.94 7.95 -5.72
C ASP A 251 -11.92 8.00 -7.24
N ALA A 252 -11.51 6.90 -7.85
CA ALA A 252 -11.44 6.70 -9.28
C ALA A 252 -12.39 5.58 -9.72
N SER A 253 -13.42 5.26 -8.92
CA SER A 253 -14.33 4.14 -9.18
C SER A 253 -15.09 4.28 -10.51
N ALA A 254 -15.19 5.49 -11.07
CA ALA A 254 -15.73 5.74 -12.41
C ALA A 254 -14.90 5.12 -13.55
N LEU A 255 -13.64 4.72 -13.28
CA LEU A 255 -12.78 4.02 -14.24
C LEU A 255 -13.08 2.52 -14.35
N ALA A 256 -14.04 2.00 -13.58
CA ALA A 256 -14.44 0.60 -13.67
C ALA A 256 -15.18 0.34 -14.99
N THR A 257 -14.62 -0.54 -15.82
CA THR A 257 -15.16 -0.92 -17.13
C THR A 257 -15.23 -2.44 -17.27
N PRO A 258 -16.02 -2.96 -18.22
CA PRO A 258 -15.99 -4.39 -18.54
C PRO A 258 -14.60 -4.91 -18.94
N ALA A 259 -13.79 -4.09 -19.62
CA ALA A 259 -12.43 -4.47 -20.03
C ALA A 259 -11.49 -4.59 -18.82
N LEU A 260 -11.55 -3.66 -17.86
CA LEU A 260 -10.81 -3.78 -16.62
C LEU A 260 -11.28 -5.02 -15.82
N THR A 261 -12.58 -5.26 -15.74
CA THR A 261 -13.13 -6.45 -15.07
C THR A 261 -12.62 -7.73 -15.71
N ALA A 262 -12.51 -7.80 -17.04
CA ALA A 262 -11.94 -8.96 -17.73
C ALA A 262 -10.46 -9.17 -17.39
N ALA A 263 -9.66 -8.10 -17.27
CA ALA A 263 -8.28 -8.21 -16.80
C ALA A 263 -8.22 -8.72 -15.34
N VAL A 264 -9.15 -8.28 -14.47
CA VAL A 264 -9.28 -8.79 -13.10
C VAL A 264 -9.68 -10.26 -13.06
N THR A 265 -10.55 -10.73 -13.97
CA THR A 265 -10.89 -12.16 -14.06
C THR A 265 -9.64 -13.01 -14.30
N ARG A 266 -8.74 -12.58 -15.20
CA ARG A 266 -7.46 -13.28 -15.45
C ARG A 266 -6.58 -13.37 -14.20
N ILE A 267 -6.62 -12.37 -13.32
CA ILE A 267 -5.89 -12.36 -12.04
C ILE A 267 -6.46 -13.41 -11.09
N PHE A 268 -7.80 -13.51 -11.02
CA PHE A 268 -8.47 -14.53 -10.22
C PHE A 268 -8.20 -15.96 -10.73
N GLU A 269 -8.06 -16.14 -12.04
CA GLU A 269 -7.67 -17.41 -12.66
C GLU A 269 -6.21 -17.76 -12.37
N ALA A 270 -5.31 -16.77 -12.45
CA ALA A 270 -3.88 -16.95 -12.19
C ALA A 270 -3.54 -17.20 -10.72
N ILE A 271 -4.39 -16.78 -9.77
CA ILE A 271 -4.21 -17.05 -8.33
C ILE A 271 -5.39 -17.91 -7.82
N PRO A 272 -5.34 -19.24 -8.00
CA PRO A 272 -6.38 -20.14 -7.50
C PRO A 272 -6.60 -19.96 -5.99
N GLY A 273 -7.85 -19.75 -5.57
CA GLY A 273 -8.20 -19.49 -4.17
C GLY A 273 -8.08 -18.03 -3.75
N PHE A 274 -7.76 -17.09 -4.64
CA PHE A 274 -7.99 -15.67 -4.40
C PHE A 274 -9.42 -15.28 -4.80
N HIS A 275 -10.14 -14.60 -3.91
CA HIS A 275 -11.54 -14.19 -4.13
C HIS A 275 -11.84 -12.77 -3.66
N PHE A 276 -11.00 -12.15 -2.85
CA PHE A 276 -11.31 -10.89 -2.19
C PHE A 276 -10.05 -10.14 -1.78
N GLY A 277 -9.86 -8.92 -2.25
CA GLY A 277 -8.71 -8.13 -1.84
C GLY A 277 -8.47 -6.89 -2.68
N ARG A 278 -7.28 -6.28 -2.51
CA ARG A 278 -6.84 -5.12 -3.29
C ARG A 278 -5.60 -5.45 -4.09
N LEU A 279 -5.67 -5.13 -5.37
CA LEU A 279 -4.56 -5.13 -6.32
C LEU A 279 -3.95 -3.73 -6.33
N ASP A 280 -2.72 -3.61 -5.86
CA ASP A 280 -1.94 -2.39 -6.07
C ASP A 280 -1.15 -2.55 -7.37
N LEU A 281 -1.43 -1.71 -8.35
CA LEU A 281 -0.87 -1.82 -9.70
C LEU A 281 -0.45 -0.46 -10.26
N ARG A 282 0.37 -0.49 -11.29
CA ARG A 282 0.67 0.67 -12.14
C ARG A 282 0.28 0.42 -13.59
N CYS A 283 -0.07 1.49 -14.29
CA CYS A 283 -0.36 1.47 -15.72
C CYS A 283 0.01 2.83 -16.36
N PRO A 284 0.15 2.91 -17.69
CA PRO A 284 0.57 4.15 -18.36
C PRO A 284 -0.35 5.36 -18.12
N SER A 285 -1.66 5.13 -18.03
CA SER A 285 -2.66 6.18 -17.83
C SER A 285 -4.00 5.62 -17.31
N GLN A 286 -4.95 6.51 -17.00
CA GLN A 286 -6.34 6.15 -16.67
C GLN A 286 -7.05 5.44 -17.82
N GLU A 287 -6.80 5.86 -19.07
CA GLU A 287 -7.38 5.23 -20.26
C GLU A 287 -6.86 3.80 -20.42
N ALA A 288 -5.57 3.58 -20.16
CA ALA A 288 -4.99 2.23 -20.16
C ALA A 288 -5.62 1.34 -19.07
N LEU A 289 -5.88 1.90 -17.87
CA LEU A 289 -6.62 1.22 -16.81
C LEU A 289 -8.01 0.80 -17.27
N GLN A 290 -8.78 1.73 -17.84
CA GLN A 290 -10.12 1.48 -18.36
C GLN A 290 -10.12 0.45 -19.50
N ALA A 291 -9.06 0.40 -20.32
CA ALA A 291 -8.90 -0.60 -21.36
C ALA A 291 -8.42 -1.97 -20.84
N GLY A 292 -8.02 -2.06 -19.57
CA GLY A 292 -7.39 -3.27 -19.01
C GLY A 292 -6.02 -3.57 -19.60
N GLN A 293 -5.29 -2.55 -20.08
CA GLN A 293 -4.05 -2.69 -20.84
C GLN A 293 -2.84 -2.11 -20.09
N GLY A 294 -1.68 -2.72 -20.28
CA GLY A 294 -0.42 -2.24 -19.66
C GLY A 294 -0.43 -2.29 -18.13
N LEU A 295 -1.31 -3.10 -17.54
CA LEU A 295 -1.40 -3.28 -16.09
C LEU A 295 -0.16 -4.01 -15.58
N ARG A 296 0.41 -3.54 -14.48
CA ARG A 296 1.52 -4.17 -13.78
C ARG A 296 1.23 -4.18 -12.29
N ILE A 297 0.80 -5.33 -11.79
CA ILE A 297 0.52 -5.60 -10.39
C ILE A 297 1.83 -5.58 -9.63
N LEU A 298 1.87 -4.74 -8.60
CA LEU A 298 2.99 -4.57 -7.69
C LEU A 298 2.79 -5.39 -6.42
N GLU A 299 1.54 -5.44 -5.92
CA GLU A 299 1.13 -6.16 -4.72
C GLU A 299 -0.31 -6.67 -4.83
N VAL A 300 -0.56 -7.84 -4.25
CA VAL A 300 -1.90 -8.40 -4.01
C VAL A 300 -2.09 -8.46 -2.52
N ASN A 301 -3.13 -7.81 -2.01
CA ASN A 301 -3.44 -7.75 -0.58
C ASN A 301 -4.77 -8.46 -0.33
N GLY A 302 -4.82 -9.32 0.68
CA GLY A 302 -6.01 -10.08 1.05
C GLY A 302 -7.02 -9.31 1.88
N VAL A 303 -7.62 -9.98 2.85
CA VAL A 303 -8.85 -9.52 3.52
C VAL A 303 -8.70 -8.24 4.34
N THR A 304 -7.49 -7.91 4.77
CA THR A 304 -7.21 -6.68 5.54
C THR A 304 -6.96 -5.47 4.65
N ALA A 305 -6.91 -5.64 3.34
CA ALA A 305 -6.90 -4.53 2.42
C ALA A 305 -8.14 -3.66 2.62
N GLU A 306 -8.04 -2.37 2.31
CA GLU A 306 -9.16 -1.44 2.41
C GLU A 306 -9.56 -0.94 1.02
N ALA A 307 -10.87 -0.79 0.81
CA ALA A 307 -11.44 -0.02 -0.29
C ALA A 307 -11.08 1.46 -0.08
N ALA A 308 -9.88 1.83 -0.55
CA ALA A 308 -9.20 3.03 -0.13
C ALA A 308 -9.78 4.33 -0.74
N HIS A 309 -10.78 4.22 -1.62
CA HIS A 309 -11.51 5.35 -2.20
C HIS A 309 -12.23 6.16 -1.12
N ILE A 310 -12.52 5.55 0.02
CA ILE A 310 -13.13 6.24 1.17
C ILE A 310 -12.28 7.41 1.66
N TYR A 311 -10.96 7.38 1.44
CA TYR A 311 -10.04 8.45 1.83
C TYR A 311 -10.00 9.61 0.81
N HIS A 312 -10.87 9.60 -0.21
CA HIS A 312 -11.02 10.74 -1.09
C HIS A 312 -11.39 12.01 -0.29
N PRO A 313 -10.71 13.15 -0.54
CA PRO A 313 -10.98 14.39 0.18
C PRO A 313 -12.46 14.79 0.14
N GLY A 314 -13.04 15.04 1.31
CA GLY A 314 -14.44 15.47 1.41
C GLY A 314 -15.46 14.32 1.35
N THR A 315 -15.03 13.06 1.29
CA THR A 315 -15.94 11.92 1.44
C THR A 315 -16.71 12.02 2.75
N PRO A 316 -18.06 11.92 2.78
CA PRO A 316 -18.81 11.92 4.03
C PRO A 316 -18.50 10.70 4.91
N LEU A 317 -18.37 10.88 6.23
CA LEU A 317 -18.05 9.81 7.18
C LEU A 317 -18.97 8.59 7.04
N LEU A 318 -20.28 8.83 6.89
CA LEU A 318 -21.26 7.75 6.71
C LEU A 318 -21.05 6.97 5.42
N ARG A 319 -20.55 7.61 4.35
CA ARG A 319 -20.20 6.93 3.09
C ARG A 319 -18.96 6.04 3.27
N GLY A 320 -17.99 6.50 4.05
CA GLY A 320 -16.83 5.70 4.47
C GLY A 320 -17.27 4.44 5.23
N TYR A 321 -18.09 4.60 6.28
CA TYR A 321 -18.60 3.46 7.05
C TYR A 321 -19.45 2.49 6.22
N ARG A 322 -20.36 3.00 5.38
CA ARG A 322 -21.16 2.13 4.49
C ARG A 322 -20.29 1.28 3.57
N SER A 323 -19.19 1.84 3.05
CA SER A 323 -18.25 1.12 2.20
C SER A 323 -17.52 0.03 3.00
N MET A 324 -16.97 0.37 4.18
CA MET A 324 -16.28 -0.59 5.04
C MET A 324 -17.21 -1.70 5.55
N PHE A 325 -18.44 -1.38 5.97
CA PHE A 325 -19.41 -2.39 6.40
C PHE A 325 -19.79 -3.32 5.25
N ARG A 326 -20.02 -2.79 4.04
CA ARG A 326 -20.28 -3.63 2.87
C ARG A 326 -19.07 -4.54 2.56
N GLN A 327 -17.86 -3.99 2.57
CA GLN A 327 -16.62 -4.75 2.37
C GLN A 327 -16.52 -5.92 3.35
N TRP A 328 -16.65 -5.67 4.65
CA TRP A 328 -16.57 -6.72 5.67
C TRP A 328 -17.69 -7.74 5.56
N ARG A 329 -18.91 -7.33 5.23
CA ARG A 329 -20.01 -8.26 4.98
C ARG A 329 -19.67 -9.22 3.83
N ILE A 330 -19.16 -8.70 2.71
CA ILE A 330 -18.73 -9.50 1.55
C ILE A 330 -17.61 -10.49 1.95
N ALA A 331 -16.61 -10.04 2.71
CA ALA A 331 -15.54 -10.91 3.19
C ALA A 331 -16.06 -12.09 4.03
N PHE A 332 -17.04 -11.86 4.91
CA PHE A 332 -17.70 -12.92 5.68
C PHE A 332 -18.55 -13.84 4.80
N GLU A 333 -19.28 -13.31 3.82
CA GLU A 333 -20.09 -14.08 2.87
C GLU A 333 -19.21 -15.04 2.06
N ILE A 334 -18.14 -14.53 1.44
CA ILE A 334 -17.16 -15.31 0.69
C ILE A 334 -16.47 -16.33 1.60
N GLY A 335 -15.99 -15.89 2.77
CA GLY A 335 -15.31 -16.75 3.72
C GLY A 335 -16.19 -17.90 4.22
N ALA A 336 -17.47 -17.65 4.50
CA ALA A 336 -18.42 -18.69 4.89
C ALA A 336 -18.67 -19.69 3.75
N LYS A 337 -18.78 -19.23 2.50
CA LYS A 337 -18.94 -20.08 1.31
C LYS A 337 -17.71 -20.96 1.07
N ASN A 338 -16.51 -20.38 1.17
CA ASN A 338 -15.26 -21.14 1.05
C ASN A 338 -15.09 -22.15 2.18
N ALA A 339 -15.42 -21.76 3.42
CA ALA A 339 -15.38 -22.67 4.55
C ALA A 339 -16.39 -23.83 4.42
N ALA A 340 -17.55 -23.60 3.79
CA ALA A 340 -18.50 -24.67 3.46
C ALA A 340 -17.95 -25.64 2.39
N ARG A 341 -16.97 -25.20 1.59
CA ARG A 341 -16.24 -26.02 0.60
C ARG A 341 -14.96 -26.64 1.13
N GLY A 342 -14.70 -26.53 2.44
CA GLY A 342 -13.55 -27.15 3.10
C GLY A 342 -12.33 -26.24 3.29
N ALA A 343 -12.41 -24.94 2.97
CA ALA A 343 -11.34 -24.01 3.29
C ALA A 343 -11.15 -23.88 4.81
N HIS A 344 -9.90 -23.81 5.25
CA HIS A 344 -9.56 -23.62 6.66
C HIS A 344 -10.04 -22.26 7.17
N VAL A 345 -10.63 -22.24 8.37
CA VAL A 345 -10.99 -21.02 9.09
C VAL A 345 -10.08 -20.90 10.30
N THR A 346 -9.25 -19.87 10.33
CA THR A 346 -8.33 -19.62 11.45
C THR A 346 -9.12 -19.32 12.73
N GLY A 347 -8.76 -19.97 13.84
CA GLY A 347 -9.44 -19.78 15.12
C GLY A 347 -9.22 -18.36 15.68
N PRO A 348 -10.15 -17.80 16.49
CA PRO A 348 -9.98 -16.45 17.06
C PRO A 348 -8.69 -16.28 17.89
N PHE A 349 -8.31 -17.30 18.67
CA PHE A 349 -7.09 -17.26 19.49
C PHE A 349 -5.82 -17.37 18.66
N GLU A 350 -5.82 -18.22 17.65
CA GLU A 350 -4.75 -18.34 16.66
C GLU A 350 -4.57 -17.02 15.91
N LEU A 351 -5.66 -16.40 15.46
CA LEU A 351 -5.64 -15.10 14.79
C LEU A 351 -5.06 -14.01 15.69
N LEU A 352 -5.43 -13.98 16.97
CA LEU A 352 -4.86 -13.05 17.95
C LEU A 352 -3.34 -13.27 18.13
N HIS A 353 -2.89 -14.52 18.11
CA HIS A 353 -1.46 -14.83 18.17
C HIS A 353 -0.73 -14.32 16.92
N LEU A 354 -1.27 -14.57 15.72
CA LEU A 354 -0.72 -14.08 14.46
C LEU A 354 -0.57 -12.55 14.46
N PHE A 355 -1.61 -11.82 14.87
CA PHE A 355 -1.56 -10.35 14.98
C PHE A 355 -0.47 -9.86 15.93
N ARG A 356 -0.30 -10.50 17.10
CA ARG A 356 0.75 -10.13 18.06
C ARG A 356 2.15 -10.38 17.49
N THR A 357 2.31 -11.45 16.73
CA THR A 357 3.58 -11.78 16.08
C THR A 357 3.92 -10.79 14.96
N ASP A 358 2.95 -10.40 14.15
CA ASP A 358 3.13 -9.39 13.09
C ASP A 358 3.55 -8.02 13.62
N LEU A 359 2.91 -7.57 14.71
CA LEU A 359 3.24 -6.30 15.35
C LEU A 359 4.72 -6.23 15.75
N LYS A 360 5.28 -7.34 16.24
CA LYS A 360 6.71 -7.45 16.57
C LYS A 360 7.59 -7.46 15.32
N ARG A 361 7.21 -8.15 14.25
CA ARG A 361 7.96 -8.15 12.97
C ARG A 361 8.06 -6.75 12.36
N GLY A 362 6.99 -5.97 12.47
CA GLY A 362 6.93 -4.61 11.95
C GLY A 362 7.90 -3.62 12.60
N GLU A 363 8.52 -3.97 13.73
CA GLU A 363 9.57 -3.18 14.40
C GLU A 363 10.95 -3.40 13.77
N ALA A 364 11.19 -4.53 13.09
CA ALA A 364 12.48 -4.88 12.51
C ALA A 364 12.84 -4.14 11.21
N TRP A 365 11.87 -3.45 10.59
CA TRP A 365 12.03 -2.72 9.32
C TRP A 365 11.83 -1.20 9.48
N GLN A 366 12.02 -0.67 10.69
CA GLN A 366 12.12 0.77 10.97
C GLN A 366 13.56 1.23 10.80
#